data_AF-A0A2G6DP62-F1
#
_entry.id   AF-A0A2G6DP62-F1
#
_cell.length_a   1.000
_cell.length_b   1.000
_cell.length_c   1.000
_cell.angle_alpha   90.00
_cell.angle_beta   90.00
_cell.angle_gamma   90.00
#
_symmetry.space_group_name_H-M   'P 1'
#
loop_
_entity.id
_entity.type
_entity.pdbx_description
1 polymer ?
#
loop_
_entity_poly.entity_id
_entity_poly.type
_entity_poly.pdbx_seq_one_letter_code
_entity_poly.pdbx_strand_id
1 'polypeptide(L)'
;LRWYIGAGLREMCAMWKRFVIFIPWFFSFALLVRTLFAPWHRDISLKDWRGLNIAKSAQRIFWSLFARIIGAIVRLCVIAFGLVVWVGVVIGGGVAVALYCCAPLVIVMSIALFATPYMWYAVGCAVVTMGIVLYAYRIYRISGHIPYKQMTMVELSQQPWFYRVLERIGVDAKSDDMRREMFRDFAMFEAFLKKHNVSAQEFEMIVAWEIEKQLEREGYTVQLDRYAQDLTRFDNSRYAQFFHGFDQEMDMMQVVLARPHENNVMITGAAGTGRHMMVHELARRIRTGYYDGTFLQHMRVLQCDFTGIIAQAKTNGDDPEYVIHSLFHEAAFAGNVIFVVDKVDKFEQYMDTNDTRGFSFSAIIDQYASQNTFRMIALATDTNFHDAIEHNRVLMRHFDVISVEEM
;
A
#
# COMPACT_ATOMS: atom_id res chain seq x y z
N LEU A 1 9.82 18.15 -31.43
CA LEU A 1 9.53 19.35 -30.60
C LEU A 1 8.23 19.26 -29.79
N ARG A 2 7.08 18.87 -30.39
CA ARG A 2 5.78 18.79 -29.67
C ARG A 2 5.82 17.92 -28.41
N TRP A 3 6.47 16.76 -28.45
CA TRP A 3 6.64 15.90 -27.28
C TRP A 3 7.48 16.56 -26.18
N TYR A 4 8.60 17.17 -26.55
CA TYR A 4 9.55 17.80 -25.62
C TYR A 4 8.89 18.93 -24.80
N ILE A 5 8.27 19.89 -25.48
CA ILE A 5 7.67 21.06 -24.82
C ILE A 5 6.32 20.71 -24.17
N GLY A 6 5.57 19.76 -24.74
CA GLY A 6 4.23 19.39 -24.27
C GLY A 6 4.24 18.27 -23.23
N ALA A 7 4.45 17.03 -23.70
CA ALA A 7 4.30 15.83 -22.88
C ALA A 7 5.45 15.67 -21.87
N GLY A 8 6.71 15.81 -22.31
CA GLY A 8 7.89 15.65 -21.46
C GLY A 8 7.94 16.65 -20.32
N LEU A 9 7.70 17.94 -20.61
CA LEU A 9 7.64 18.98 -19.59
C LEU A 9 6.51 18.74 -18.58
N ARG A 10 5.32 18.35 -19.05
CA ARG A 10 4.16 18.08 -18.17
C ARG A 10 4.44 16.93 -17.21
N GLU A 11 4.99 15.83 -17.71
CA GLU A 11 5.37 14.69 -16.87
C GLU A 11 6.46 15.04 -15.86
N MET A 12 7.47 15.82 -16.27
CA MET A 12 8.54 16.25 -15.37
C MET A 12 8.03 17.15 -14.25
N CYS A 13 7.13 18.09 -14.57
CA CYS A 13 6.45 18.92 -13.57
C CYS A 13 5.52 18.09 -12.68
N ALA A 14 4.82 17.09 -13.22
CA ALA A 14 3.96 16.21 -12.44
C ALA A 14 4.76 15.37 -11.43
N MET A 15 5.88 14.78 -11.86
CA MET A 15 6.80 14.07 -10.97
C MET A 15 7.39 14.99 -9.91
N TRP A 16 7.85 16.17 -10.30
CA TRP A 16 8.36 17.16 -9.34
C TRP A 16 7.32 17.52 -8.28
N LYS A 17 6.07 17.78 -8.69
CA LYS A 17 4.95 18.02 -7.78
C LYS A 17 4.75 16.85 -6.81
N ARG A 18 4.81 15.61 -7.28
CA ARG A 18 4.68 14.40 -6.43
C ARG A 18 5.78 14.37 -5.36
N PHE A 19 7.04 14.60 -5.73
CA PHE A 19 8.14 14.65 -4.75
C PHE A 19 8.00 15.78 -3.73
N VAL A 20 7.58 16.96 -4.17
CA VAL A 20 7.37 18.13 -3.30
C VAL A 20 6.26 17.87 -2.27
N ILE A 21 5.21 17.12 -2.64
CA ILE A 21 4.13 16.73 -1.73
C ILE A 21 4.54 15.54 -0.84
N PHE A 22 5.30 14.60 -1.39
CA PHE A 22 5.71 13.38 -0.70
C PHE A 22 6.65 13.66 0.48
N ILE A 23 7.64 14.54 0.34
CA ILE A 23 8.66 14.74 1.39
C ILE A 23 8.07 15.25 2.72
N PRO A 24 7.20 16.27 2.76
CA PRO A 24 6.54 16.70 4.01
C PRO A 24 5.66 15.60 4.63
N TRP A 25 5.11 14.72 3.79
CA TRP A 25 4.32 13.58 4.21
C TRP A 25 5.19 12.46 4.79
N PHE A 26 6.30 12.10 4.13
CA PHE A 26 7.26 11.09 4.59
C PHE A 26 7.84 11.43 5.97
N PHE A 27 8.25 12.68 6.15
CA PHE A 27 8.72 13.16 7.45
C PHE A 27 7.58 13.50 8.43
N SER A 28 6.31 13.31 8.06
CA SER A 28 5.16 13.55 8.93
C SER A 28 5.18 14.94 9.61
N PHE A 29 5.51 16.00 8.86
CA PHE A 29 5.70 17.34 9.44
C PHE A 29 4.51 17.82 10.27
N ALA A 30 3.28 17.59 9.77
CA ALA A 30 2.07 17.99 10.47
C ALA A 30 1.94 17.31 11.85
N LEU A 31 2.34 16.03 11.95
CA LEU A 31 2.30 15.28 13.20
C LEU A 31 3.41 15.72 14.15
N LEU A 32 4.64 15.89 13.67
CA LEU A 32 5.79 16.30 14.47
C LEU A 32 5.59 17.71 15.07
N VAL A 33 5.03 18.64 14.29
CA VAL A 33 4.71 19.99 14.77
C VAL A 33 3.60 19.96 15.80
N ARG A 34 2.53 19.19 15.58
CA ARG A 34 1.41 19.06 16.55
C ARG A 34 1.85 18.39 17.85
N THR A 35 2.77 17.44 17.77
CA THR A 35 3.25 16.67 18.93
C THR A 35 4.54 17.23 19.51
N LEU A 36 5.01 18.42 19.11
CA LEU A 36 6.33 18.95 19.47
C LEU A 36 6.63 18.84 20.97
N PHE A 37 5.68 19.27 21.82
CA PHE A 37 5.81 19.22 23.29
C PHE A 37 5.07 18.04 23.95
N ALA A 38 4.65 17.04 23.17
CA ALA A 38 4.04 15.84 23.72
C ALA A 38 5.09 15.02 24.50
N PRO A 39 4.74 14.44 25.65
CA PRO A 39 5.66 13.63 26.44
C PRO A 39 6.15 12.43 25.61
N TRP A 40 7.47 12.20 25.63
CA TRP A 40 8.08 11.10 24.87
C TRP A 40 7.81 9.73 25.49
N HIS A 41 7.75 9.66 26.83
CA HIS A 41 7.33 8.48 27.58
C HIS A 41 6.12 8.82 28.44
N ARG A 42 5.11 7.93 28.44
CA ARG A 42 4.00 7.98 29.39
C ARG A 42 4.41 7.18 30.62
N ASP A 43 4.82 7.85 31.70
CA ASP A 43 5.10 7.16 32.96
C ASP A 43 3.79 6.56 33.51
N ILE A 44 3.64 5.23 33.40
CA ILE A 44 2.50 4.46 33.95
C ILE A 44 2.70 4.17 35.44
N SER A 45 3.72 4.77 36.09
CA SER A 45 3.95 4.57 37.53
C SER A 45 2.72 4.98 38.33
N LEU A 46 2.10 4.01 39.02
CA LEU A 46 0.99 4.27 39.92
C LEU A 46 1.45 5.24 41.02
N LYS A 47 0.51 6.00 41.59
CA LYS A 47 0.83 6.92 42.66
C LYS A 47 1.05 6.13 43.96
N ASP A 48 2.29 5.75 44.21
CA ASP A 48 2.66 4.93 45.37
C ASP A 48 2.66 5.68 46.72
N TRP A 49 2.21 6.94 46.74
CA TRP A 49 2.16 7.74 47.97
C TRP A 49 0.78 8.31 48.27
N ARG A 50 0.45 8.31 49.56
CA ARG A 50 -0.75 8.94 50.12
C ARG A 50 -0.37 10.31 50.71
N GLY A 51 -1.20 11.35 50.47
CA GLY A 51 -0.99 12.73 50.97
C GLY A 51 -0.18 13.67 50.05
N LEU A 52 0.09 14.89 50.54
CA LEU A 52 0.90 15.93 49.87
C LEU A 52 2.39 15.70 50.15
N ASN A 53 3.06 14.95 49.25
CA ASN A 53 4.52 14.76 49.31
C ASN A 53 5.20 15.69 48.28
N ILE A 54 5.70 16.83 48.74
CA ILE A 54 6.22 17.91 47.89
C ILE A 54 7.44 17.44 47.07
N ALA A 55 8.37 16.71 47.70
CA ALA A 55 9.59 16.25 47.04
C ALA A 55 9.30 15.28 45.87
N LYS A 56 8.46 14.26 46.10
CA LYS A 56 8.08 13.30 45.04
C LYS A 56 7.24 13.94 43.93
N SER A 57 6.42 14.92 44.27
CA SER A 57 5.61 15.66 43.28
C SER A 57 6.51 16.54 42.39
N ALA A 58 7.47 17.26 42.98
CA ALA A 58 8.45 18.04 42.24
C ALA A 58 9.31 17.16 41.30
N GLN A 59 9.73 15.99 41.78
CA GLN A 59 10.49 15.03 40.99
C GLN A 59 9.69 14.51 39.77
N ARG A 60 8.39 14.19 39.92
CA ARG A 60 7.55 13.79 38.78
C ARG A 60 7.36 14.92 37.76
N ILE A 61 7.15 16.16 38.23
CA ILE A 61 7.03 17.32 37.36
C ILE A 61 8.33 17.53 36.58
N PHE A 62 9.47 17.42 37.25
CA PHE A 62 10.79 17.54 36.64
C PHE A 62 11.00 16.49 35.54
N TRP A 63 10.75 15.21 35.82
CA TRP A 63 10.89 14.15 34.82
C TRP A 63 9.93 14.32 33.64
N SER A 64 8.69 14.73 33.89
CA SER A 64 7.73 15.01 32.82
C SER A 64 8.17 16.16 31.91
N LEU A 65 8.70 17.23 32.49
CA LEU A 65 9.26 18.36 31.73
C LEU A 65 10.49 17.93 30.94
N PHE A 66 11.40 17.20 31.57
CA PHE A 66 12.64 16.72 30.96
C PHE A 66 12.36 15.82 29.74
N ALA A 67 11.44 14.86 29.86
CA ALA A 67 11.04 13.99 28.76
C ALA A 67 10.38 14.75 27.59
N ARG A 68 9.60 15.80 27.87
CA ARG A 68 9.02 16.67 26.83
C ARG A 68 10.08 17.48 26.11
N ILE A 69 11.09 17.98 26.84
CA ILE A 69 12.20 18.75 26.24
C ILE A 69 13.03 17.86 25.32
N ILE A 70 13.42 16.66 25.76
CA ILE A 70 14.15 15.71 24.91
C ILE A 70 13.33 15.34 23.67
N GLY A 71 12.06 14.99 23.85
CA GLY A 71 11.16 14.69 22.74
C GLY A 71 11.03 15.85 21.76
N ALA A 72 10.92 17.09 22.26
CA ALA A 72 10.87 18.30 21.43
C ALA A 72 12.16 18.51 20.65
N ILE A 73 13.33 18.30 21.26
CA ILE A 73 14.64 18.43 20.59
C ILE A 73 14.74 17.43 19.43
N VAL A 74 14.45 16.14 19.68
CA VAL A 74 14.52 15.10 18.65
C VAL A 74 13.58 15.42 17.49
N ARG A 75 12.32 15.77 17.77
CA ARG A 75 11.33 16.15 16.74
C ARG A 75 11.78 17.37 15.95
N LEU A 76 12.35 18.38 16.61
CA LEU A 76 12.85 19.59 15.94
C LEU A 76 14.04 19.29 15.02
N CYS A 77 14.95 18.40 15.43
CA CYS A 77 16.03 17.93 14.56
C CYS A 77 15.50 17.20 13.31
N VAL A 78 14.49 16.32 13.47
CA VAL A 78 13.87 15.62 12.33
C VAL A 78 13.16 16.59 11.40
N ILE A 79 12.40 17.56 11.93
CA ILE A 79 11.75 18.62 11.14
C ILE A 79 12.80 19.43 10.38
N ALA A 80 13.88 19.85 11.05
CA ALA A 80 14.94 20.65 10.43
C ALA A 80 15.63 19.89 9.28
N PHE A 81 15.99 18.62 9.51
CA PHE A 81 16.57 17.78 8.46
C PHE A 81 15.61 17.59 7.29
N GLY A 82 14.35 17.24 7.57
CA GLY A 82 13.33 17.09 6.54
C GLY A 82 13.12 18.38 5.74
N LEU A 83 13.14 19.56 6.38
CA LEU A 83 13.01 20.85 5.71
C LEU A 83 14.18 21.11 4.75
N VAL A 84 15.41 20.77 5.16
CA VAL A 84 16.59 20.88 4.29
C VAL A 84 16.43 20.00 3.05
N VAL A 85 16.01 18.75 3.23
CA VAL A 85 15.75 17.83 2.11
C VAL A 85 14.63 18.36 1.21
N TRP A 86 13.53 18.85 1.80
CA TRP A 86 12.40 19.40 1.06
C TRP A 86 12.79 20.60 0.21
N VAL A 87 13.50 21.57 0.79
CA VAL A 87 14.04 22.73 0.08
C VAL A 87 14.99 22.29 -1.04
N GLY A 88 15.86 21.32 -0.78
CA GLY A 88 16.75 20.74 -1.79
C GLY A 88 15.99 20.16 -2.99
N VAL A 89 14.90 19.44 -2.74
CA VAL A 89 14.03 18.87 -3.79
C VAL A 89 13.28 19.95 -4.57
N VAL A 90 12.78 20.99 -3.89
CA VAL A 90 12.12 22.14 -4.54
C VAL A 90 13.09 22.87 -5.46
N ILE A 91 14.28 23.23 -4.96
CA ILE A 91 15.29 23.94 -5.74
C ILE A 91 15.82 23.05 -6.87
N GLY A 92 16.20 21.81 -6.57
CA GLY A 92 16.75 20.87 -7.55
C GLY A 92 15.77 20.56 -8.68
N GLY A 93 14.50 20.33 -8.36
CA GLY A 93 13.45 20.12 -9.37
C GLY A 93 13.20 21.36 -10.22
N GLY A 94 13.18 22.55 -9.62
CA GLY A 94 13.07 23.82 -10.35
C GLY A 94 14.24 24.05 -11.31
N VAL A 95 15.47 23.78 -10.86
CA VAL A 95 16.68 23.83 -11.71
C VAL A 95 16.60 22.82 -12.85
N ALA A 96 16.17 21.58 -12.58
CA ALA A 96 16.01 20.57 -13.61
C ALA A 96 14.99 20.98 -14.68
N VAL A 97 13.85 21.55 -14.28
CA VAL A 97 12.83 22.09 -15.19
C VAL A 97 13.38 23.26 -16.00
N ALA A 98 14.09 24.19 -15.38
CA ALA A 98 14.72 25.31 -16.08
C ALA A 98 15.77 24.83 -17.10
N LEU A 99 16.64 23.89 -16.72
CA LEU A 99 17.63 23.29 -17.61
C LEU A 99 16.98 22.56 -18.78
N TYR A 100 15.88 21.84 -18.54
CA TYR A 100 15.11 21.19 -19.59
C TYR A 100 14.48 22.23 -20.53
N CYS A 101 13.85 23.29 -20.04
CA CYS A 101 13.31 24.35 -20.91
C CYS A 101 14.41 25.04 -21.76
N CYS A 102 15.60 25.23 -21.20
CA CYS A 102 16.72 25.89 -21.86
C CYS A 102 17.55 24.97 -22.77
N ALA A 103 17.45 23.65 -22.65
CA ALA A 103 18.30 22.71 -23.39
C ALA A 103 18.32 22.91 -24.92
N PRO A 104 17.21 23.19 -25.64
CA PRO A 104 17.27 23.44 -27.08
C PRO A 104 18.09 24.69 -27.44
N LEU A 105 18.06 25.73 -26.61
CA LEU A 105 18.85 26.94 -26.80
C LEU A 105 20.34 26.65 -26.54
N VAL A 106 20.64 25.87 -25.50
CA VAL A 106 22.01 25.45 -25.18
C VAL A 106 22.61 24.61 -26.32
N ILE A 107 21.84 23.70 -26.91
CA ILE A 107 22.29 22.88 -28.06
C ILE A 107 22.62 23.78 -29.26
N VAL A 108 21.77 24.75 -29.59
CA VAL A 108 22.02 25.70 -30.68
C VAL A 108 23.26 26.57 -30.41
N MET A 109 23.41 27.08 -29.19
CA MET A 109 24.60 27.84 -28.80
C MET A 109 25.88 26.99 -28.84
N SER A 110 25.79 25.70 -28.47
CA SER A 110 26.93 24.78 -28.49
C SER A 110 27.44 24.57 -29.92
N ILE A 111 26.54 24.51 -30.91
CA ILE A 111 26.89 24.39 -32.32
C ILE A 111 27.59 25.67 -32.81
N ALA A 112 27.10 26.85 -32.41
CA ALA A 112 27.70 28.13 -32.78
C ALA A 112 29.11 28.32 -32.19
N LEU A 113 29.36 27.79 -30.99
CA LEU A 113 30.65 27.88 -30.29
C LEU A 113 31.68 26.85 -30.78
N PHE A 114 31.28 25.89 -31.63
CA PHE A 114 32.16 24.84 -32.13
C PHE A 114 33.35 25.39 -32.95
N ALA A 115 33.18 26.56 -33.58
CA ALA A 115 34.23 27.23 -34.35
C ALA A 115 35.15 28.17 -33.51
N THR A 116 34.99 28.17 -32.18
CA THR A 116 35.73 29.06 -31.27
C THR A 116 36.71 28.28 -30.40
N PRO A 117 37.74 28.92 -29.80
CA PRO A 117 38.67 28.25 -28.86
C PRO A 117 37.99 27.65 -27.61
N TYR A 118 36.71 27.94 -27.37
CA TYR A 118 35.92 27.38 -26.28
C TYR A 118 35.22 26.05 -26.63
N MET A 119 35.61 25.40 -27.72
CA MET A 119 35.02 24.15 -28.22
C MET A 119 34.82 23.08 -27.13
N TRP A 120 35.78 22.89 -26.23
CA TRP A 120 35.67 21.88 -25.16
C TRP A 120 34.54 22.17 -24.16
N TYR A 121 34.26 23.44 -23.85
CA TYR A 121 33.13 23.82 -23.00
C TYR A 121 31.79 23.62 -23.72
N ALA A 122 31.74 23.91 -25.02
CA ALA A 122 30.57 23.68 -25.86
C ALA A 122 30.23 22.17 -25.97
N VAL A 123 31.25 21.33 -26.18
CA VAL A 123 31.10 19.87 -26.20
C VAL A 123 30.61 19.35 -24.84
N GLY A 124 31.20 19.84 -23.73
CA GLY A 124 30.75 19.47 -22.39
C GLY A 124 29.29 19.81 -22.11
N CYS A 125 28.85 21.03 -22.45
CA CYS A 125 27.45 21.45 -22.28
C CYS A 125 26.49 20.64 -23.16
N ALA A 126 26.87 20.33 -24.39
CA ALA A 126 26.07 19.50 -25.29
C ALA A 126 25.90 18.06 -24.76
N VAL A 127 26.96 17.46 -24.20
CA VAL A 127 26.91 16.11 -23.62
C VAL A 127 26.01 16.06 -22.39
N VAL A 128 26.13 17.05 -21.48
CA VAL A 128 25.30 17.12 -20.27
C VAL A 128 23.83 17.31 -20.63
N THR A 129 23.53 18.23 -21.55
CA THR A 129 22.14 18.46 -21.99
C THR A 129 21.56 17.25 -22.71
N MET A 130 22.33 16.60 -23.59
CA MET A 130 21.92 15.33 -24.22
C MET A 130 21.66 14.24 -23.16
N GLY A 131 22.50 14.14 -22.13
CA GLY A 131 22.32 13.20 -21.02
C GLY A 131 21.03 13.44 -20.24
N ILE A 132 20.70 14.70 -19.92
CA ILE A 132 19.44 15.07 -19.26
C ILE A 132 18.24 14.71 -20.13
N VAL A 133 18.29 14.97 -21.44
CA VAL A 133 17.21 14.63 -22.37
C VAL A 133 17.05 13.12 -22.52
N LEU A 134 18.14 12.37 -22.61
CA LEU A 134 18.11 10.90 -22.67
C LEU A 134 17.61 10.29 -21.37
N TYR A 135 17.99 10.85 -20.21
CA TYR A 135 17.48 10.42 -18.91
C TYR A 135 15.98 10.69 -18.79
N ALA A 136 15.51 11.89 -19.16
CA ALA A 136 14.09 12.21 -19.21
C ALA A 136 13.32 11.30 -20.18
N TYR A 137 13.91 10.97 -21.33
CA TYR A 137 13.34 10.03 -22.29
C TYR A 137 13.32 8.59 -21.75
N ARG A 138 14.35 8.16 -21.03
CA ARG A 138 14.41 6.85 -20.38
C ARG A 138 13.36 6.76 -19.28
N ILE A 139 13.21 7.79 -18.45
CA ILE A 139 12.14 7.88 -17.46
C ILE A 139 10.79 7.82 -18.15
N TYR A 140 10.55 8.61 -19.20
CA TYR A 140 9.30 8.54 -19.96
C TYR A 140 9.00 7.13 -20.50
N ARG A 141 10.01 6.43 -21.02
CA ARG A 141 9.90 5.04 -21.49
C ARG A 141 9.62 4.04 -20.36
N ILE A 142 10.23 4.24 -19.19
CA ILE A 142 10.05 3.39 -18.01
C ILE A 142 8.70 3.68 -17.32
N SER A 143 8.29 4.95 -17.29
CA SER A 143 7.06 5.41 -16.66
C SER A 143 5.81 4.97 -17.40
N GLY A 144 5.92 4.51 -18.65
CA GLY A 144 5.07 3.47 -19.26
C GLY A 144 3.55 3.67 -19.27
N HIS A 145 3.02 4.77 -18.76
CA HIS A 145 1.62 5.14 -18.89
C HIS A 145 1.45 5.72 -20.29
N ILE A 146 1.40 4.84 -21.29
CA ILE A 146 0.83 5.20 -22.58
C ILE A 146 -0.56 5.77 -22.24
N PRO A 147 -0.88 7.03 -22.59
CA PRO A 147 -2.22 7.55 -22.36
C PRO A 147 -3.19 6.58 -23.03
N TYR A 148 -4.23 6.08 -22.34
CA TYR A 148 -5.12 5.04 -22.88
C TYR A 148 -5.68 5.41 -24.27
N LYS A 149 -5.83 6.70 -24.56
CA LYS A 149 -6.26 7.24 -25.87
C LYS A 149 -5.30 6.96 -27.03
N GLN A 150 -4.05 6.58 -26.73
CA GLN A 150 -2.99 6.29 -27.69
C GLN A 150 -2.64 4.79 -27.74
N MET A 151 -3.24 3.98 -26.88
CA MET A 151 -3.07 2.54 -26.90
C MET A 151 -3.83 1.94 -28.09
N THR A 152 -3.21 1.01 -28.78
CA THR A 152 -3.93 0.15 -29.72
C THR A 152 -4.92 -0.75 -28.96
N MET A 153 -5.96 -1.24 -29.62
CA MET A 153 -6.97 -2.07 -28.95
C MET A 153 -6.36 -3.35 -28.36
N VAL A 154 -5.31 -3.88 -29.01
CA VAL A 154 -4.51 -4.99 -28.51
C VAL A 154 -3.79 -4.62 -27.21
N GLU A 155 -3.17 -3.44 -27.13
CA GLU A 155 -2.51 -2.95 -25.91
C GLU A 155 -3.50 -2.63 -24.79
N LEU A 156 -4.67 -2.06 -25.11
CA LEU A 156 -5.78 -1.83 -24.18
C LEU A 156 -6.27 -3.15 -23.56
N SER A 157 -6.48 -4.18 -24.37
CA SER A 157 -6.90 -5.50 -23.90
C SER A 157 -5.90 -6.19 -22.98
N GLN A 158 -4.63 -5.79 -23.02
CA GLN A 158 -3.60 -6.36 -22.14
C GLN A 158 -3.54 -5.66 -20.78
N GLN A 159 -4.20 -4.51 -20.61
CA GLN A 159 -4.17 -3.78 -19.36
C GLN A 159 -5.09 -4.42 -18.30
N PRO A 160 -4.61 -4.65 -17.06
CA PRO A 160 -5.42 -5.25 -16.00
C PRO A 160 -6.68 -4.45 -15.63
N TRP A 161 -6.64 -3.12 -15.79
CA TRP A 161 -7.79 -2.24 -15.51
C TRP A 161 -8.87 -2.30 -16.60
N PHE A 162 -8.52 -2.67 -17.83
CA PHE A 162 -9.44 -2.63 -18.96
C PHE A 162 -10.59 -3.64 -18.80
N TYR A 163 -10.28 -4.85 -18.29
CA TYR A 163 -11.28 -5.86 -17.97
C TYR A 163 -12.26 -5.40 -16.89
N ARG A 164 -11.76 -4.68 -15.87
CA ARG A 164 -12.61 -4.12 -14.81
C ARG A 164 -13.55 -3.05 -15.34
N VAL A 165 -13.10 -2.25 -16.31
CA VAL A 165 -13.96 -1.26 -16.98
C VAL A 165 -15.06 -1.95 -17.79
N LEU A 166 -14.75 -3.03 -18.51
CA LEU A 166 -15.76 -3.82 -19.25
C LEU A 166 -16.78 -4.46 -18.31
N GLU A 167 -16.34 -5.07 -17.21
CA GLU A 167 -17.23 -5.65 -16.20
C GLU A 167 -18.14 -4.60 -15.56
N ARG A 168 -17.65 -3.38 -15.30
CA ARG A 168 -18.46 -2.24 -14.81
C ARG A 168 -19.54 -1.78 -15.81
N ILE A 169 -19.35 -2.04 -17.10
CA ILE A 169 -20.32 -1.77 -18.16
C ILE A 169 -21.34 -2.93 -18.27
N GLY A 170 -21.24 -3.95 -17.42
CA GLY A 170 -22.11 -5.12 -17.41
C GLY A 170 -21.72 -6.16 -18.45
N VAL A 171 -20.46 -6.17 -18.86
CA VAL A 171 -19.94 -7.07 -19.91
C VAL A 171 -19.14 -8.18 -19.25
N ASP A 172 -19.62 -9.41 -19.35
CA ASP A 172 -18.84 -10.58 -18.93
C ASP A 172 -17.69 -10.82 -19.91
N ALA A 173 -16.51 -10.33 -19.55
CA ALA A 173 -15.30 -10.47 -20.34
C ALA A 173 -14.81 -11.92 -20.44
N LYS A 174 -15.45 -12.90 -19.77
CA LYS A 174 -14.99 -14.30 -19.73
C LYS A 174 -15.32 -15.10 -20.98
N SER A 175 -16.27 -14.70 -21.83
CA SER A 175 -16.62 -15.44 -23.05
C SER A 175 -15.53 -15.35 -24.13
N ASP A 176 -14.92 -16.50 -24.47
CA ASP A 176 -13.73 -16.57 -25.33
C ASP A 176 -14.02 -16.16 -26.79
N ASP A 177 -15.25 -16.34 -27.25
CA ASP A 177 -15.71 -15.95 -28.59
C ASP A 177 -15.92 -14.43 -28.72
N MET A 178 -16.46 -13.77 -27.68
CA MET A 178 -16.74 -12.33 -27.69
C MET A 178 -15.46 -11.50 -27.55
N ARG A 179 -14.46 -12.01 -26.83
CA ARG A 179 -13.10 -11.45 -26.81
C ARG A 179 -12.54 -11.35 -28.23
N ARG A 180 -12.61 -12.42 -29.01
CA ARG A 180 -12.02 -12.44 -30.37
C ARG A 180 -12.70 -11.49 -31.36
N GLU A 181 -14.00 -11.21 -31.18
CA GLU A 181 -14.75 -10.26 -32.02
C GLU A 181 -14.54 -8.79 -31.65
N MET A 182 -14.45 -8.44 -30.36
CA MET A 182 -14.21 -7.06 -29.91
C MET A 182 -12.79 -6.55 -30.20
N PHE A 183 -11.78 -7.41 -30.18
CA PHE A 183 -10.36 -7.00 -30.21
C PHE A 183 -9.76 -6.83 -31.62
N ARG A 184 -10.57 -6.91 -32.68
CA ARG A 184 -10.09 -6.76 -34.07
C ARG A 184 -9.98 -5.32 -34.56
N ASP A 185 -10.90 -4.44 -34.20
CA ASP A 185 -10.95 -3.07 -34.76
C ASP A 185 -11.65 -2.06 -33.83
N PHE A 186 -11.19 -0.81 -33.82
CA PHE A 186 -11.71 0.25 -32.94
C PHE A 186 -13.19 0.59 -33.24
N ALA A 187 -13.59 0.47 -34.51
CA ALA A 187 -14.98 0.69 -34.95
C ALA A 187 -15.96 -0.33 -34.37
N MET A 188 -15.54 -1.59 -34.20
CA MET A 188 -16.35 -2.64 -33.57
C MET A 188 -16.51 -2.39 -32.07
N PHE A 189 -15.49 -1.83 -31.43
CA PHE A 189 -15.55 -1.44 -30.03
C PHE A 189 -16.52 -0.27 -29.80
N GLU A 190 -16.52 0.75 -30.66
CA GLU A 190 -17.54 1.82 -30.58
C GLU A 190 -18.96 1.30 -30.83
N ALA A 191 -19.13 0.40 -31.81
CA ALA A 191 -20.43 -0.24 -32.06
C ALA A 191 -20.90 -1.07 -30.84
N PHE A 192 -19.96 -1.71 -30.14
CA PHE A 192 -20.19 -2.44 -28.92
C PHE A 192 -20.63 -1.51 -27.76
N LEU A 193 -19.90 -0.42 -27.52
CA LEU A 193 -20.29 0.57 -26.49
C LEU A 193 -21.70 1.10 -26.76
N LYS A 194 -22.02 1.39 -28.02
CA LYS A 194 -23.35 1.82 -28.45
C LYS A 194 -24.43 0.77 -28.19
N LYS A 195 -24.13 -0.51 -28.44
CA LYS A 195 -25.03 -1.64 -28.16
C LYS A 195 -25.34 -1.78 -26.66
N HIS A 196 -24.39 -1.42 -25.81
CA HIS A 196 -24.52 -1.44 -24.35
C HIS A 196 -25.00 -0.10 -23.76
N ASN A 197 -25.52 0.82 -24.58
CA ASN A 197 -25.99 2.15 -24.15
C ASN A 197 -24.92 3.00 -23.45
N VAL A 198 -23.63 2.78 -23.73
CA VAL A 198 -22.53 3.59 -23.19
C VAL A 198 -22.00 4.52 -24.28
N SER A 199 -21.97 5.81 -24.00
CA SER A 199 -21.33 6.79 -24.89
C SER A 199 -19.80 6.75 -24.76
N ALA A 200 -19.09 7.20 -25.81
CA ALA A 200 -17.63 7.30 -25.76
C ALA A 200 -17.13 8.20 -24.60
N GLN A 201 -17.89 9.24 -24.24
CA GLN A 201 -17.55 10.12 -23.12
C GLN A 201 -17.74 9.45 -21.75
N GLU A 202 -18.81 8.68 -21.56
CA GLU A 202 -19.02 7.91 -20.32
C GLU A 202 -17.95 6.83 -20.16
N PHE A 203 -17.58 6.15 -21.24
CA PHE A 203 -16.48 5.20 -21.23
C PHE A 203 -15.16 5.88 -20.80
N GLU A 204 -14.84 7.04 -21.36
CA GLU A 204 -13.66 7.81 -20.96
C GLU A 204 -13.66 8.20 -19.48
N MET A 205 -14.82 8.57 -18.92
CA MET A 205 -14.96 8.86 -17.49
C MET A 205 -14.68 7.64 -16.62
N ILE A 206 -15.22 6.47 -16.98
CA ILE A 206 -15.02 5.22 -16.23
C ILE A 206 -13.55 4.81 -16.28
N VAL A 207 -12.90 4.92 -17.45
CA VAL A 207 -11.48 4.64 -17.63
C VAL A 207 -10.60 5.57 -16.81
N ALA A 208 -10.87 6.89 -16.85
CA ALA A 208 -10.10 7.87 -16.11
C ALA A 208 -10.17 7.62 -14.59
N TRP A 209 -11.36 7.32 -14.09
CA TRP A 209 -11.58 6.99 -12.69
C TRP A 209 -10.85 5.71 -12.25
N GLU A 210 -10.87 4.65 -13.06
CA GLU A 210 -10.21 3.37 -12.70
C GLU A 210 -8.68 3.50 -12.70
N ILE A 211 -8.11 4.29 -13.62
CA ILE A 211 -6.68 4.59 -13.68
C ILE A 211 -6.25 5.43 -12.46
N GLU A 212 -7.02 6.46 -12.09
CA GLU A 212 -6.74 7.28 -10.91
C GLU A 212 -6.73 6.43 -9.63
N LYS A 213 -7.74 5.55 -9.48
CA LYS A 213 -7.84 4.65 -8.33
C LYS A 213 -6.69 3.65 -8.27
N GLN A 214 -6.15 3.21 -9.41
CA GLN A 214 -4.99 2.33 -9.45
C GLN A 214 -3.71 3.06 -8.98
N LEU A 215 -3.51 4.31 -9.41
CA LEU A 215 -2.38 5.14 -8.99
C LEU A 215 -2.41 5.43 -7.49
N GLU A 216 -3.61 5.64 -6.93
CA GLU A 216 -3.77 5.73 -5.47
C GLU A 216 -3.39 4.40 -4.81
N ARG A 217 -3.90 3.25 -5.28
CA ARG A 217 -3.63 1.94 -4.68
C ARG A 217 -2.16 1.51 -4.68
N GLU A 218 -1.37 1.88 -5.69
CA GLU A 218 0.05 1.52 -5.79
C GLU A 218 0.97 2.44 -4.96
N GLY A 219 0.50 3.60 -4.52
CA GLY A 219 1.31 4.59 -3.79
C GLY A 219 1.37 4.40 -2.27
N TYR A 220 0.49 3.60 -1.66
CA TYR A 220 0.27 3.59 -0.19
C TYR A 220 0.66 2.31 0.55
N THR A 221 1.16 1.25 -0.13
CA THR A 221 1.46 -0.06 0.51
C THR A 221 2.85 -0.63 0.16
N VAL A 222 3.91 0.15 0.32
CA VAL A 222 5.28 -0.23 -0.07
C VAL A 222 5.86 -1.36 0.79
N GLN A 223 5.60 -1.37 2.10
CA GLN A 223 6.13 -2.43 2.97
C GLN A 223 5.28 -3.70 2.86
N LEU A 224 3.96 -3.55 2.84
CA LEU A 224 3.02 -4.64 2.57
C LEU A 224 3.31 -5.35 1.26
N ASP A 225 3.54 -4.63 0.16
CA ASP A 225 3.84 -5.26 -1.14
C ASP A 225 5.20 -5.99 -1.14
N ARG A 226 6.10 -5.68 -0.19
CA ARG A 226 7.38 -6.38 -0.02
C ARG A 226 7.26 -7.66 0.79
N TYR A 227 6.39 -7.66 1.81
CA TYR A 227 6.30 -8.71 2.81
C TYR A 227 5.04 -9.60 2.69
N ALA A 228 4.08 -9.19 1.86
CA ALA A 228 2.81 -9.86 1.64
C ALA A 228 2.67 -10.32 0.19
N GLN A 229 1.99 -11.45 0.02
CA GLN A 229 1.51 -11.92 -1.26
C GLN A 229 0.08 -11.41 -1.49
N ASP A 230 -0.15 -10.70 -2.61
CA ASP A 230 -1.47 -10.23 -3.00
C ASP A 230 -2.25 -11.33 -3.75
N LEU A 231 -3.13 -12.00 -3.01
CA LEU A 231 -3.97 -13.09 -3.54
C LEU A 231 -5.07 -12.56 -4.48
N THR A 232 -5.45 -11.28 -4.35
CA THR A 232 -6.44 -10.65 -5.23
C THR A 232 -5.88 -10.26 -6.59
N ARG A 233 -4.57 -9.99 -6.70
CA ARG A 233 -3.91 -9.74 -7.99
C ARG A 233 -3.66 -11.04 -8.75
N PHE A 234 -3.02 -12.01 -8.09
CA PHE A 234 -2.62 -13.23 -8.76
C PHE A 234 -2.43 -14.37 -7.76
N ASP A 235 -3.11 -15.48 -8.01
CA ASP A 235 -3.03 -16.68 -7.19
C ASP A 235 -2.48 -17.85 -8.01
N ASN A 236 -1.23 -18.20 -7.73
CA ASN A 236 -0.50 -19.31 -8.34
C ASN A 236 -0.56 -20.60 -7.50
N SER A 237 -1.31 -20.59 -6.39
CA SER A 237 -1.36 -21.74 -5.49
C SER A 237 -2.14 -22.89 -6.11
N ARG A 238 -1.80 -24.13 -5.71
CA ARG A 238 -2.59 -25.32 -6.10
C ARG A 238 -4.02 -25.28 -5.56
N TYR A 239 -4.27 -24.45 -4.54
CA TYR A 239 -5.60 -24.23 -3.99
C TYR A 239 -6.54 -23.59 -5.02
N ALA A 240 -6.02 -22.87 -6.02
CA ALA A 240 -6.80 -22.23 -7.07
C ALA A 240 -7.61 -23.21 -7.96
N GLN A 241 -7.35 -24.51 -7.88
CA GLN A 241 -7.89 -25.52 -8.82
C GLN A 241 -8.99 -26.42 -8.22
N PHE A 242 -9.20 -26.41 -6.90
CA PHE A 242 -10.16 -27.29 -6.22
C PHE A 242 -11.12 -26.48 -5.34
N PHE A 243 -12.25 -26.03 -5.91
CA PHE A 243 -13.23 -25.20 -5.20
C PHE A 243 -14.66 -25.71 -5.40
N HIS A 244 -15.01 -26.82 -4.74
CA HIS A 244 -16.41 -27.18 -4.55
C HIS A 244 -16.69 -27.17 -3.05
N GLY A 245 -17.54 -26.25 -2.57
CA GLY A 245 -17.94 -26.13 -1.16
C GLY A 245 -17.64 -24.76 -0.52
N PHE A 246 -17.99 -24.64 0.77
CA PHE A 246 -17.86 -23.45 1.65
C PHE A 246 -18.85 -22.29 1.45
N ASP A 247 -19.96 -22.47 0.75
CA ASP A 247 -20.87 -21.34 0.48
C ASP A 247 -21.43 -20.71 1.78
N GLN A 248 -21.79 -21.54 2.77
CA GLN A 248 -22.32 -21.04 4.04
C GLN A 248 -21.27 -20.28 4.84
N GLU A 249 -20.06 -20.81 4.93
CA GLU A 249 -18.94 -20.23 5.66
C GLU A 249 -18.43 -18.96 4.97
N MET A 250 -18.45 -18.93 3.64
CA MET A 250 -18.11 -17.75 2.84
C MET A 250 -19.14 -16.62 3.02
N ASP A 251 -20.42 -16.94 3.09
CA ASP A 251 -21.48 -15.97 3.36
C ASP A 251 -21.34 -15.40 4.79
N MET A 252 -21.06 -16.25 5.78
CA MET A 252 -20.76 -15.80 7.14
C MET A 252 -19.54 -14.87 7.18
N MET A 253 -18.45 -15.26 6.52
CA MET A 253 -17.23 -14.48 6.44
C MET A 253 -17.48 -13.11 5.79
N GLN A 254 -18.27 -13.07 4.72
CA GLN A 254 -18.66 -11.81 4.09
C GLN A 254 -19.42 -10.92 5.06
N VAL A 255 -20.39 -11.46 5.80
CA VAL A 255 -21.18 -10.70 6.77
C VAL A 255 -20.30 -10.13 7.87
N VAL A 256 -19.36 -10.91 8.41
CA VAL A 256 -18.43 -10.46 9.45
C VAL A 256 -17.52 -9.35 8.92
N LEU A 257 -16.86 -9.56 7.77
CA LEU A 257 -15.92 -8.58 7.19
C LEU A 257 -16.59 -7.26 6.80
N ALA A 258 -17.90 -7.28 6.51
CA ALA A 258 -18.69 -6.11 6.17
C ALA A 258 -19.09 -5.26 7.39
N ARG A 259 -18.91 -5.77 8.62
CA ARG A 259 -19.27 -5.02 9.82
C ARG A 259 -18.39 -3.77 10.00
N PRO A 260 -18.92 -2.68 10.58
CA PRO A 260 -18.13 -1.48 10.90
C PRO A 260 -17.18 -1.70 12.09
N HIS A 261 -17.52 -2.62 12.99
CA HIS A 261 -16.74 -3.02 14.16
C HIS A 261 -16.74 -4.54 14.25
N GLU A 262 -15.77 -5.14 14.96
CA GLU A 262 -15.69 -6.61 15.13
C GLU A 262 -15.71 -7.32 13.77
N ASN A 263 -14.86 -6.84 12.88
CA ASN A 263 -14.81 -7.17 11.46
C ASN A 263 -13.62 -8.09 11.12
N ASN A 264 -13.10 -8.80 12.14
CA ASN A 264 -12.03 -9.78 11.98
C ASN A 264 -12.59 -11.19 12.09
N VAL A 265 -12.08 -12.08 11.25
CA VAL A 265 -12.54 -13.46 11.15
C VAL A 265 -11.42 -14.39 11.59
N MET A 266 -11.75 -15.40 12.39
CA MET A 266 -10.85 -16.48 12.72
C MET A 266 -11.42 -17.78 12.19
N ILE A 267 -10.67 -18.43 11.30
CA ILE A 267 -11.05 -19.69 10.68
C ILE A 267 -10.40 -20.83 11.46
N THR A 268 -11.23 -21.69 12.04
CA THR A 268 -10.82 -22.89 12.79
C THR A 268 -11.20 -24.16 12.03
N GLY A 269 -10.57 -25.27 12.37
CA GLY A 269 -10.77 -26.57 11.72
C GLY A 269 -9.57 -27.48 11.83
N ALA A 270 -9.80 -28.79 11.65
CA ALA A 270 -8.76 -29.81 11.69
C ALA A 270 -7.71 -29.62 10.59
N ALA A 271 -6.54 -30.24 10.75
CA ALA A 271 -5.49 -30.16 9.73
C ALA A 271 -5.94 -30.91 8.45
N GLY A 272 -6.09 -30.18 7.34
CA GLY A 272 -6.51 -30.76 6.06
C GLY A 272 -7.93 -30.38 5.60
N THR A 273 -8.72 -29.71 6.46
CA THR A 273 -10.11 -29.24 6.17
C THR A 273 -10.25 -28.16 5.11
N GLY A 274 -9.15 -27.67 4.52
CA GLY A 274 -9.22 -26.63 3.49
C GLY A 274 -9.35 -25.19 4.00
N ARG A 275 -8.98 -24.89 5.25
CA ARG A 275 -8.95 -23.51 5.80
C ARG A 275 -8.24 -22.48 4.91
N HIS A 276 -7.12 -22.86 4.31
CA HIS A 276 -6.44 -22.01 3.32
C HIS A 276 -7.29 -21.80 2.06
N MET A 277 -7.98 -22.84 1.59
CA MET A 277 -8.82 -22.75 0.39
C MET A 277 -9.91 -21.70 0.56
N MET A 278 -10.50 -21.53 1.75
CA MET A 278 -11.48 -20.46 2.00
C MET A 278 -10.90 -19.06 1.73
N VAL A 279 -9.68 -18.77 2.18
CA VAL A 279 -9.02 -17.49 1.94
C VAL A 279 -8.73 -17.28 0.46
N HIS A 280 -8.23 -18.33 -0.21
CA HIS A 280 -7.98 -18.30 -1.65
C HIS A 280 -9.28 -18.14 -2.45
N GLU A 281 -10.38 -18.73 -1.99
CA GLU A 281 -11.71 -18.61 -2.58
C GLU A 281 -12.26 -17.20 -2.40
N LEU A 282 -12.11 -16.58 -1.22
CA LEU A 282 -12.43 -15.17 -0.99
C LEU A 282 -11.70 -14.28 -1.99
N ALA A 283 -10.38 -14.44 -2.11
CA ALA A 283 -9.55 -13.67 -3.03
C ALA A 283 -9.96 -13.90 -4.50
N ARG A 284 -10.30 -15.14 -4.87
CA ARG A 284 -10.83 -15.49 -6.19
C ARG A 284 -12.18 -14.83 -6.45
N ARG A 285 -13.13 -14.88 -5.52
CA ARG A 285 -14.46 -14.24 -5.63
C ARG A 285 -14.33 -12.72 -5.80
N ILE A 286 -13.44 -12.08 -5.03
CA ILE A 286 -13.13 -10.65 -5.20
C ILE A 286 -12.53 -10.37 -6.59
N ARG A 287 -11.51 -11.13 -7.00
CA ARG A 287 -10.85 -10.97 -8.31
C ARG A 287 -11.77 -11.21 -9.50
N THR A 288 -12.75 -12.09 -9.35
CA THR A 288 -13.68 -12.50 -10.41
C THR A 288 -14.96 -11.65 -10.48
N GLY A 289 -15.08 -10.63 -9.61
CA GLY A 289 -16.23 -9.72 -9.56
C GLY A 289 -17.47 -10.27 -8.85
N TYR A 290 -17.39 -11.41 -8.17
CA TYR A 290 -18.54 -12.01 -7.48
C TYR A 290 -19.15 -11.07 -6.42
N TYR A 291 -18.29 -10.26 -5.79
CA TYR A 291 -18.67 -9.28 -4.77
C TYR A 291 -18.96 -7.88 -5.32
N ASP A 292 -19.12 -7.72 -6.64
CA ASP A 292 -19.41 -6.43 -7.25
C ASP A 292 -20.69 -5.80 -6.66
N GLY A 293 -20.61 -4.51 -6.31
CA GLY A 293 -21.69 -3.80 -5.62
C GLY A 293 -21.73 -4.00 -4.10
N THR A 294 -20.85 -4.83 -3.54
CA THR A 294 -20.69 -5.00 -2.09
C THR A 294 -19.42 -4.34 -1.55
N PHE A 295 -19.29 -4.27 -0.23
CA PHE A 295 -18.10 -3.74 0.44
C PHE A 295 -16.81 -4.46 0.02
N LEU A 296 -16.87 -5.77 -0.25
CA LEU A 296 -15.70 -6.59 -0.57
C LEU A 296 -15.13 -6.35 -1.97
N GLN A 297 -15.87 -5.67 -2.87
CA GLN A 297 -15.46 -5.45 -4.26
C GLN A 297 -14.07 -4.81 -4.42
N HIS A 298 -13.67 -3.97 -3.47
CA HIS A 298 -12.45 -3.16 -3.57
C HIS A 298 -11.38 -3.56 -2.56
N MET A 299 -11.60 -4.66 -1.86
CA MET A 299 -10.67 -5.16 -0.85
C MET A 299 -9.54 -5.93 -1.51
N ARG A 300 -8.33 -5.78 -0.96
CA ARG A 300 -7.15 -6.57 -1.32
C ARG A 300 -6.91 -7.62 -0.26
N VAL A 301 -6.82 -8.88 -0.64
CA VAL A 301 -6.49 -9.97 0.29
C VAL A 301 -4.99 -10.20 0.25
N LEU A 302 -4.31 -9.81 1.33
CA LEU A 302 -2.85 -9.86 1.45
C LEU A 302 -2.45 -10.93 2.46
N GLN A 303 -1.71 -11.94 2.01
CA GLN A 303 -1.19 -13.01 2.85
C GLN A 303 0.25 -12.74 3.25
N CYS A 304 0.51 -12.66 4.56
CA CYS A 304 1.84 -12.35 5.08
C CYS A 304 2.50 -13.58 5.69
N ASP A 305 3.77 -13.81 5.34
CA ASP A 305 4.62 -14.78 6.04
C ASP A 305 5.44 -14.09 7.11
N PHE A 306 4.91 -14.07 8.32
CA PHE A 306 5.60 -13.45 9.45
C PHE A 306 6.81 -14.21 9.94
N THR A 307 6.89 -15.52 9.70
CA THR A 307 8.10 -16.28 10.05
C THR A 307 9.28 -15.71 9.26
N GLY A 308 9.07 -15.45 7.98
CA GLY A 308 10.03 -14.77 7.11
C GLY A 308 10.30 -13.33 7.54
N ILE A 309 9.27 -12.55 7.90
CA ILE A 309 9.42 -11.15 8.35
C ILE A 309 10.29 -11.06 9.60
N ILE A 310 10.00 -11.88 10.62
CA ILE A 310 10.73 -11.86 11.90
C ILE A 310 12.18 -12.30 11.69
N ALA A 311 12.42 -13.34 10.89
CA ALA A 311 13.76 -13.81 10.57
C ALA A 311 14.58 -12.73 9.84
N GLN A 312 13.96 -12.03 8.88
CA GLN A 312 14.62 -10.95 8.15
C GLN A 312 14.88 -9.72 9.02
N ALA A 313 13.92 -9.33 9.87
CA ALA A 313 14.10 -8.22 10.82
C ALA A 313 15.29 -8.50 11.76
N LYS A 314 15.33 -9.70 12.36
CA LYS A 314 16.46 -10.13 13.21
C LYS A 314 17.80 -10.11 12.46
N THR A 315 17.82 -10.53 11.19
CA THR A 315 19.05 -10.54 10.36
C THR A 315 19.55 -9.13 10.06
N ASN A 316 18.63 -8.19 9.84
CA ASN A 316 18.96 -6.79 9.56
C ASN A 316 19.29 -5.99 10.83
N GLY A 317 19.04 -6.55 12.02
CA GLY A 317 19.15 -5.85 13.30
C GLY A 317 17.96 -4.92 13.60
N ASP A 318 16.87 -5.06 12.87
CA ASP A 318 15.62 -4.32 13.09
C ASP A 318 14.79 -4.97 14.19
N ASP A 319 14.02 -4.16 14.91
CA ASP A 319 13.08 -4.65 15.91
C ASP A 319 11.85 -5.30 15.21
N PRO A 320 11.61 -6.61 15.41
CA PRO A 320 10.47 -7.29 14.78
C PRO A 320 9.11 -6.68 15.17
N GLU A 321 8.99 -6.14 16.38
CA GLU A 321 7.76 -5.45 16.84
C GLU A 321 7.48 -4.23 15.97
N TYR A 322 8.50 -3.40 15.73
CA TYR A 322 8.38 -2.20 14.90
C TYR A 322 7.98 -2.53 13.46
N VAL A 323 8.56 -3.58 12.88
CA VAL A 323 8.21 -4.00 11.51
C VAL A 323 6.74 -4.42 11.42
N ILE A 324 6.25 -5.21 12.39
CA ILE A 324 4.84 -5.62 12.43
C ILE A 324 3.92 -4.41 12.61
N HIS A 325 4.26 -3.49 13.51
CA HIS A 325 3.52 -2.23 13.69
C HIS A 325 3.44 -1.43 12.39
N SER A 326 4.53 -1.36 11.64
CA SER A 326 4.59 -0.63 10.37
C SER A 326 3.65 -1.26 9.33
N LEU A 327 3.61 -2.59 9.22
CA LEU A 327 2.74 -3.32 8.31
C LEU A 327 1.25 -3.15 8.67
N PHE A 328 0.92 -3.25 9.96
CA PHE A 328 -0.47 -3.09 10.41
C PHE A 328 -0.95 -1.65 10.26
N HIS A 329 -0.08 -0.68 10.53
CA HIS A 329 -0.37 0.72 10.28
C HIS A 329 -0.63 0.98 8.79
N GLU A 330 0.18 0.44 7.90
CA GLU A 330 -0.01 0.59 6.45
C GLU A 330 -1.33 -0.04 5.98
N ALA A 331 -1.68 -1.22 6.52
CA ALA A 331 -2.95 -1.90 6.20
C ALA A 331 -4.17 -1.10 6.70
N ALA A 332 -4.11 -0.64 7.96
CA ALA A 332 -5.17 0.17 8.56
C ALA A 332 -5.33 1.53 7.85
N PHE A 333 -4.22 2.11 7.37
CA PHE A 333 -4.23 3.37 6.63
C PHE A 333 -4.80 3.20 5.22
N ALA A 334 -4.46 2.12 4.52
CA ALA A 334 -5.02 1.81 3.21
C ALA A 334 -6.53 1.62 3.25
N GLY A 335 -7.06 1.02 4.34
CA GLY A 335 -8.49 0.88 4.60
C GLY A 335 -9.24 -0.08 3.67
N ASN A 336 -8.60 -0.55 2.61
CA ASN A 336 -9.10 -1.51 1.65
C ASN A 336 -8.28 -2.81 1.62
N VAL A 337 -7.63 -3.16 2.73
CA VAL A 337 -6.80 -4.36 2.88
C VAL A 337 -7.47 -5.33 3.86
N ILE A 338 -7.52 -6.60 3.49
CA ILE A 338 -7.83 -7.73 4.36
C ILE A 338 -6.51 -8.47 4.57
N PHE A 339 -6.03 -8.42 5.81
CA PHE A 339 -4.75 -8.98 6.18
C PHE A 339 -4.93 -10.45 6.60
N VAL A 340 -4.23 -11.38 5.97
CA VAL A 340 -4.32 -12.82 6.27
C VAL A 340 -3.10 -13.26 7.06
N VAL A 341 -3.33 -13.84 8.22
CA VAL A 341 -2.30 -14.42 9.10
C VAL A 341 -2.46 -15.93 9.15
N ASP A 342 -1.43 -16.65 8.72
CA ASP A 342 -1.33 -18.10 8.95
C ASP A 342 -0.72 -18.38 10.32
N LYS A 343 -1.23 -19.39 11.03
CA LYS A 343 -0.69 -19.89 12.31
C LYS A 343 -0.55 -18.82 13.39
N VAL A 344 -1.63 -18.09 13.67
CA VAL A 344 -1.68 -17.05 14.73
C VAL A 344 -1.20 -17.57 16.09
N ASP A 345 -1.40 -18.86 16.35
CA ASP A 345 -0.94 -19.57 17.54
C ASP A 345 0.59 -19.62 17.70
N LYS A 346 1.34 -19.75 16.60
CA LYS A 346 2.81 -19.84 16.69
C LYS A 346 3.46 -18.51 17.04
N PHE A 347 2.74 -17.39 16.90
CA PHE A 347 3.28 -16.07 17.18
C PHE A 347 3.57 -15.85 18.65
N GLU A 348 2.74 -16.36 19.55
CA GLU A 348 3.05 -16.30 20.98
C GLU A 348 4.31 -17.12 21.28
N GLN A 349 4.49 -18.26 20.61
CA GLN A 349 5.61 -19.18 20.84
C GLN A 349 6.95 -18.72 20.22
N TYR A 350 6.94 -18.04 19.07
CA TYR A 350 8.15 -17.49 18.43
C TYR A 350 8.76 -16.30 19.18
N MET A 351 8.02 -15.73 20.13
CA MET A 351 8.39 -14.53 20.88
C MET A 351 8.79 -14.82 22.34
N ASP A 352 8.53 -16.03 22.83
CA ASP A 352 8.82 -16.46 24.20
C ASP A 352 10.11 -17.32 24.30
N THR A 353 11.12 -16.98 23.51
CA THR A 353 12.46 -17.60 23.62
C THR A 353 13.43 -16.63 24.30
N ASN A 354 13.56 -16.77 25.62
CA ASN A 354 14.75 -16.46 26.43
C ASN A 354 15.31 -15.03 26.47
N ASP A 355 14.64 -14.00 25.95
CA ASP A 355 15.10 -12.62 26.13
C ASP A 355 14.07 -11.78 26.87
N THR A 356 14.55 -10.95 27.80
CA THR A 356 13.80 -10.31 28.90
C THR A 356 12.87 -9.17 28.41
N ARG A 357 12.55 -9.17 27.11
CA ARG A 357 11.74 -8.19 26.37
C ARG A 357 10.78 -8.91 25.42
N GLY A 358 10.04 -9.89 25.93
CA GLY A 358 8.97 -10.54 25.17
C GLY A 358 7.84 -9.55 24.92
N PHE A 359 7.67 -9.12 23.68
CA PHE A 359 6.55 -8.29 23.26
C PHE A 359 5.36 -9.19 22.85
N SER A 360 4.14 -8.81 23.27
CA SER A 360 2.94 -9.63 23.07
C SER A 360 2.22 -9.26 21.77
N PHE A 361 2.19 -10.18 20.80
CA PHE A 361 1.43 -10.00 19.56
C PHE A 361 -0.05 -9.65 19.80
N SER A 362 -0.63 -10.22 20.85
CA SER A 362 -1.98 -9.92 21.33
C SER A 362 -2.18 -8.43 21.68
N ALA A 363 -1.13 -7.75 22.18
CA ALA A 363 -1.17 -6.31 22.43
C ALA A 363 -1.14 -5.45 21.15
N ILE A 364 -0.43 -5.89 20.09
CA ILE A 364 -0.52 -5.22 18.76
C ILE A 364 -1.94 -5.37 18.25
N ILE A 365 -2.47 -6.59 18.25
CA ILE A 365 -3.80 -6.87 17.74
C ILE A 365 -4.82 -5.98 18.45
N ASP A 366 -4.78 -5.84 19.77
CA ASP A 366 -5.73 -4.98 20.51
C ASP A 366 -5.74 -3.54 19.98
N GLN A 367 -4.57 -3.00 19.64
CA GLN A 367 -4.42 -1.65 19.12
C GLN A 367 -4.99 -1.45 17.70
N TYR A 368 -4.87 -2.46 16.82
CA TYR A 368 -5.29 -2.32 15.41
C TYR A 368 -6.66 -2.95 15.13
N ALA A 369 -6.98 -4.09 15.73
CA ALA A 369 -8.27 -4.76 15.56
C ALA A 369 -9.46 -3.92 16.08
N SER A 370 -9.19 -2.99 17.00
CA SER A 370 -10.16 -1.98 17.45
C SER A 370 -10.49 -0.92 16.37
N GLN A 371 -9.72 -0.83 15.28
CA GLN A 371 -9.89 0.19 14.24
C GLN A 371 -10.78 -0.33 13.11
N ASN A 372 -11.81 0.44 12.74
CA ASN A 372 -12.78 0.07 11.70
C ASN A 372 -12.16 -0.13 10.30
N THR A 373 -10.98 0.46 10.06
CA THR A 373 -10.27 0.40 8.77
C THR A 373 -9.36 -0.82 8.67
N PHE A 374 -9.03 -1.47 9.79
CA PHE A 374 -8.24 -2.68 9.83
C PHE A 374 -9.16 -3.91 9.77
N ARG A 375 -8.80 -4.90 8.95
CA ARG A 375 -9.50 -6.18 8.85
C ARG A 375 -8.49 -7.30 8.77
N MET A 376 -8.70 -8.33 9.55
CA MET A 376 -7.83 -9.49 9.61
C MET A 376 -8.60 -10.80 9.45
N ILE A 377 -7.98 -11.75 8.74
CA ILE A 377 -8.37 -13.16 8.72
C ILE A 377 -7.25 -13.96 9.37
N ALA A 378 -7.56 -14.65 10.46
CA ALA A 378 -6.65 -15.53 11.18
C ALA A 378 -6.94 -17.00 10.86
N LEU A 379 -5.91 -17.81 10.65
CA LEU A 379 -6.03 -19.27 10.50
C LEU A 379 -5.44 -19.97 11.73
N ALA A 380 -6.23 -20.84 12.37
CA ALA A 380 -5.81 -21.65 13.52
C ALA A 380 -6.32 -23.09 13.40
N THR A 381 -5.57 -24.09 13.87
CA THR A 381 -6.09 -25.46 14.01
C THR A 381 -6.93 -25.57 15.27
N ASP A 382 -7.88 -26.51 15.33
CA ASP A 382 -8.73 -26.68 16.52
C ASP A 382 -7.91 -26.95 17.79
N THR A 383 -6.84 -27.74 17.69
CA THR A 383 -5.91 -27.98 18.79
C THR A 383 -5.30 -26.69 19.31
N ASN A 384 -4.79 -25.86 18.41
CA ASN A 384 -4.04 -24.66 18.78
C ASN A 384 -4.99 -23.53 19.19
N PHE A 385 -6.21 -23.55 18.65
CA PHE A 385 -7.29 -22.68 19.07
C PHE A 385 -7.67 -22.94 20.54
N HIS A 386 -7.92 -24.20 20.91
CA HIS A 386 -8.23 -24.57 22.30
C HIS A 386 -7.07 -24.32 23.26
N ASP A 387 -5.84 -24.67 22.86
CA ASP A 387 -4.68 -24.60 23.76
C ASP A 387 -4.24 -23.15 24.04
N ALA A 388 -4.20 -22.28 23.01
CA ALA A 388 -3.58 -20.95 23.13
C ALA A 388 -4.57 -19.77 22.93
N ILE A 389 -5.54 -19.89 22.02
CA ILE A 389 -6.34 -18.74 21.58
C ILE A 389 -7.60 -18.56 22.42
N GLU A 390 -8.30 -19.65 22.73
CA GLU A 390 -9.58 -19.62 23.46
C GLU A 390 -9.45 -19.01 24.86
N HIS A 391 -8.30 -19.23 25.50
CA HIS A 391 -7.98 -18.67 26.82
C HIS A 391 -7.60 -17.17 26.76
N ASN A 392 -7.26 -16.65 25.58
CA ASN A 392 -6.84 -15.27 25.40
C ASN A 392 -8.04 -14.35 25.14
N ARG A 393 -8.46 -13.64 26.21
CA ARG A 393 -9.61 -12.72 26.18
C ARG A 393 -9.47 -11.58 25.16
N VAL A 394 -8.26 -11.17 24.82
CA VAL A 394 -8.03 -10.07 23.87
C VAL A 394 -8.38 -10.53 22.46
N LEU A 395 -7.86 -11.69 22.05
CA LEU A 395 -8.14 -12.26 20.73
C LEU A 395 -9.63 -12.60 20.58
N MET A 396 -10.22 -13.29 21.56
CA MET A 396 -11.63 -13.68 21.50
C MET A 396 -12.61 -12.51 21.45
N ARG A 397 -12.18 -11.31 21.85
CA ARG A 397 -13.01 -10.10 21.75
C ARG A 397 -13.04 -9.50 20.35
N HIS A 398 -11.98 -9.69 19.57
CA HIS A 398 -11.81 -9.00 18.29
C HIS A 398 -12.15 -9.85 17.07
N PHE A 399 -12.27 -11.17 17.25
CA PHE A 399 -12.46 -12.14 16.17
C PHE A 399 -13.76 -12.92 16.33
N ASP A 400 -14.52 -13.00 15.25
CA ASP A 400 -15.59 -14.00 15.12
C ASP A 400 -15.03 -15.30 14.57
N VAL A 401 -15.36 -16.41 15.24
CA VAL A 401 -14.87 -17.74 14.90
C VAL A 401 -15.80 -18.39 13.88
N ILE A 402 -15.24 -18.82 12.75
CA ILE A 402 -15.90 -19.62 11.72
C ILE A 402 -15.22 -20.98 11.70
N SER A 403 -15.95 -22.01 12.11
CA SER A 403 -15.46 -23.39 12.08
C SER A 403 -15.70 -23.99 10.70
N VAL A 404 -14.68 -24.67 10.18
CA VAL A 404 -14.73 -25.39 8.91
C VAL A 404 -14.85 -26.88 9.21
N GLU A 405 -15.97 -27.48 8.81
CA GLU A 405 -16.18 -28.92 8.90
C GLU A 405 -15.45 -29.67 7.76
N GLU A 406 -15.05 -30.93 8.00
CA GLU A 406 -14.44 -31.77 6.95
C GLU A 406 -15.46 -32.06 5.83
N MET A 407 -15.03 -31.95 4.57
CA MET A 407 -15.82 -32.29 3.38
C MET A 407 -16.03 -33.79 3.19
#